data_AF-A0A2U2DNW5-F1
#
_entry.id   AF-A0A2U2DNW5-F1
#
_cell.length_a   1.000
_cell.length_b   1.000
_cell.length_c   1.000
_cell.angle_alpha   90.00
_cell.angle_beta   90.00
_cell.angle_gamma   90.00
#
_symmetry.space_group_name_H-M   'P 1'
#
loop_
_entity.id
_entity.type
_entity.pdbx_description
1 polymer ?
#
loop_
_entity_poly.entity_id
_entity_poly.type
_entity_poly.pdbx_seq_one_letter_code
_entity_poly.pdbx_strand_id
1 'polypeptide(L)'
;MNRPVFYEGGGFRVTETLLRTPRKTYALERVEYVSVQRPLVLFVGLPAAGLIGFTFGFWRYLHLSEAVTLVAVSACAIAASLVFGVLRVHSLALRDDEVAMSFGPVARLRSVRAAVERAMIWRQGGDA
;
A
#
# COMPACT_ATOMS: atom_id res chain seq x y z
N MET A 1 -9.72 -10.78 29.70
CA MET A 1 -8.34 -10.31 29.49
C MET A 1 -8.31 -9.45 28.24
N ASN A 2 -8.10 -8.14 28.39
CA ASN A 2 -8.04 -7.17 27.30
C ASN A 2 -6.64 -7.27 26.66
N ARG A 3 -6.52 -7.98 25.54
CA ARG A 3 -5.22 -8.15 24.86
C ARG A 3 -4.79 -6.83 24.18
N PRO A 4 -3.50 -6.49 24.18
CA PRO A 4 -3.03 -5.24 23.59
C PRO A 4 -3.36 -5.21 22.08
N VAL A 5 -4.16 -4.23 21.68
CA VAL A 5 -4.47 -3.94 20.28
C VAL A 5 -3.45 -2.91 19.80
N PHE A 6 -2.57 -3.31 18.88
CA PHE A 6 -1.52 -2.44 18.37
C PHE A 6 -2.03 -1.52 17.26
N TYR A 7 -3.07 -1.94 16.52
CA TYR A 7 -3.70 -1.12 15.49
C TYR A 7 -5.11 -1.59 15.17
N GLU A 8 -6.05 -0.66 15.05
CA GLU A 8 -7.39 -0.92 14.55
C GLU A 8 -7.83 0.24 13.64
N GLY A 9 -8.10 -0.07 12.37
CA GLY A 9 -8.53 0.96 11.42
C GLY A 9 -8.64 0.47 9.97
N GLY A 10 -9.71 0.90 9.29
CA GLY A 10 -9.86 0.72 7.84
C GLY A 10 -9.98 -0.73 7.38
N GLY A 11 -10.59 -1.60 8.20
CA GLY A 11 -10.71 -3.03 7.95
C GLY A 11 -9.48 -3.86 8.33
N PHE A 12 -8.44 -3.21 8.90
CA PHE A 12 -7.29 -3.88 9.47
C PHE A 12 -7.37 -3.88 11.00
N ARG A 13 -7.10 -5.04 11.62
CA ARG A 13 -6.92 -5.17 13.07
C ARG A 13 -5.66 -5.97 13.33
N VAL A 14 -4.72 -5.39 14.04
CA VAL A 14 -3.46 -6.02 14.44
C VAL A 14 -3.49 -6.21 15.95
N THR A 15 -3.51 -7.46 16.36
CA THR A 15 -3.37 -7.89 17.76
C THR A 15 -2.11 -8.74 17.87
N GLU A 16 -1.65 -8.96 19.08
CA GLU A 16 -0.47 -9.78 19.41
C GLU A 16 -0.47 -11.18 18.77
N THR A 17 -1.65 -11.77 18.55
CA THR A 17 -1.79 -13.13 17.99
C THR A 17 -2.42 -13.16 16.60
N LEU A 18 -3.00 -12.06 16.11
CA LEU A 18 -3.78 -12.07 14.88
C LEU A 18 -3.64 -10.78 14.06
N LEU A 19 -3.48 -10.96 12.75
CA LEU A 19 -3.56 -9.94 11.73
C LEU A 19 -4.84 -10.14 10.92
N ARG A 20 -5.85 -9.31 11.18
CA ARG A 20 -7.05 -9.24 10.36
C ARG A 20 -6.84 -8.21 9.26
N THR A 21 -6.94 -8.65 8.01
CA THR A 21 -7.07 -7.80 6.83
C THR A 21 -8.54 -7.76 6.40
N PRO A 22 -8.96 -6.79 5.57
CA PRO A 22 -10.34 -6.71 5.10
C PRO A 22 -10.82 -7.98 4.38
N ARG A 23 -9.89 -8.77 3.82
CA ARG A 23 -10.18 -9.97 3.05
C ARG A 23 -10.00 -11.29 3.81
N LYS A 24 -9.01 -11.38 4.70
CA LYS A 24 -8.69 -12.61 5.45
C LYS A 24 -8.11 -12.31 6.84
N THR A 25 -8.27 -13.24 7.77
CA THR A 25 -7.65 -13.19 9.11
C THR A 25 -6.50 -14.20 9.17
N TYR A 26 -5.35 -13.77 9.66
CA TYR A 26 -4.13 -14.58 9.77
C TYR A 26 -3.65 -14.61 11.22
N ALA A 27 -3.12 -15.75 11.66
CA ALA A 27 -2.41 -15.83 12.94
C ALA A 27 -1.02 -15.17 12.78
N LEU A 28 -0.67 -14.26 13.69
CA LEU A 28 0.59 -13.50 13.63
C LEU A 28 1.82 -14.43 13.71
N GLU A 29 1.69 -15.58 14.38
CA GLU A 29 2.67 -16.68 14.41
C GLU A 29 3.16 -17.15 13.05
N ARG A 30 2.33 -16.99 12.01
CA ARG A 30 2.60 -17.49 10.68
C ARG A 30 3.08 -16.39 9.73
N VAL A 31 3.12 -15.13 10.17
CA VAL A 31 3.45 -13.98 9.33
C VAL A 31 4.93 -13.62 9.56
N GLU A 32 5.75 -13.78 8.53
CA GLU A 32 7.20 -13.58 8.64
C GLU A 32 7.61 -12.17 8.19
N TYR A 33 7.00 -11.66 7.12
CA TYR A 33 7.27 -10.32 6.62
C TYR A 33 6.06 -9.68 5.93
N VAL A 34 5.97 -8.36 6.05
CA VAL A 34 4.94 -7.54 5.40
C VAL A 34 5.62 -6.48 4.54
N SER A 35 5.38 -6.55 3.22
CA SER A 35 5.89 -5.60 2.26
C SER A 35 4.80 -4.66 1.76
N VAL A 36 5.17 -3.39 1.56
CA VAL A 36 4.28 -2.38 0.95
C VAL A 36 4.82 -2.08 -0.45
N GLN A 37 4.03 -2.37 -1.47
CA GLN A 37 4.37 -2.09 -2.85
C GLN A 37 3.48 -0.96 -3.40
N ARG A 38 4.02 -0.16 -4.33
CA ARG A 38 3.29 0.91 -5.03
C ARG A 38 3.16 0.58 -6.52
N PRO A 39 2.39 -0.46 -6.89
CA PRO A 39 2.34 -0.92 -8.27
C PRO A 39 1.74 0.13 -9.23
N LEU A 40 0.80 0.95 -8.75
CA LEU A 40 0.10 1.94 -9.58
C LEU A 40 1.02 3.05 -10.12
N VAL A 41 2.15 3.33 -9.45
CA VAL A 41 3.08 4.38 -9.91
C VAL A 41 3.72 4.01 -11.24
N LEU A 42 4.03 2.73 -11.48
CA LEU A 42 4.60 2.31 -12.76
C LEU A 42 3.54 2.26 -13.86
N PHE A 43 2.35 1.74 -13.58
CA PHE A 43 1.31 1.60 -14.59
C PHE A 43 0.58 2.90 -14.93
N VAL A 44 0.42 3.81 -13.97
CA VAL A 44 -0.31 5.07 -14.15
C VAL A 44 0.64 6.26 -14.18
N GLY A 45 1.66 6.27 -13.32
CA GLY A 45 2.61 7.38 -13.25
C GLY A 45 3.50 7.51 -14.48
N LEU A 46 3.98 6.39 -15.05
CA LEU A 46 4.83 6.44 -16.24
C LEU A 46 4.07 6.95 -17.49
N PRO A 47 2.87 6.45 -17.83
CA PRO A 47 2.10 7.02 -18.94
C PRO A 47 1.68 8.48 -18.69
N ALA A 48 1.33 8.84 -17.45
CA ALA A 48 0.99 10.22 -17.11
C ALA A 48 2.18 11.18 -17.27
N ALA A 49 3.39 10.77 -16.88
CA ALA A 49 4.60 11.53 -17.16
C ALA A 49 4.87 11.63 -18.67
N GLY A 50 4.62 10.56 -19.43
CA GLY A 50 4.69 10.55 -20.89
C GLY A 50 3.73 11.54 -21.53
N LEU A 51 2.49 11.65 -21.04
CA LEU A 51 1.50 12.62 -21.51
C LEU A 51 1.90 14.07 -21.24
N ILE A 52 2.55 14.34 -20.10
CA ILE A 52 3.12 15.65 -19.82
C ILE A 52 4.22 15.96 -20.84
N GLY A 53 5.15 15.03 -21.07
CA GLY A 53 6.20 15.17 -22.08
C GLY A 53 5.64 15.36 -23.50
N PHE A 54 4.60 14.63 -23.86
CA PHE A 54 3.86 14.79 -25.12
C PHE A 54 3.27 16.20 -25.24
N THR A 55 2.65 16.71 -24.18
CA THR A 55 2.07 18.06 -24.15
C THR A 55 3.14 19.13 -24.41
N PHE A 56 4.34 18.97 -23.85
CA PHE A 56 5.46 19.88 -24.15
C PHE A 56 5.95 19.73 -25.61
N GLY A 57 6.06 18.50 -26.12
CA GLY A 57 6.49 18.26 -27.50
C GLY A 57 5.53 18.81 -28.56
N PHE A 58 4.23 18.83 -28.27
CA PHE A 58 3.18 19.30 -29.19
C PHE A 58 2.56 20.63 -28.76
N TRP A 59 3.16 21.37 -27.82
CA TRP A 59 2.59 22.61 -27.28
C TRP A 59 2.17 23.62 -28.36
N ARG A 60 2.90 23.69 -29.47
CA ARG A 60 2.60 24.58 -30.60
C ARG A 60 1.30 24.21 -31.34
N TYR A 61 0.89 22.96 -31.26
CA TYR A 61 -0.29 22.42 -31.96
C TYR A 61 -1.51 22.28 -31.04
N LEU A 62 -1.32 22.37 -29.72
CA LEU A 62 -2.42 22.31 -28.76
C LEU A 62 -2.96 23.71 -28.45
N HIS A 63 -4.27 23.77 -28.25
CA HIS A 63 -4.86 24.94 -27.62
C HIS A 63 -4.39 25.05 -26.17
N LEU A 64 -4.29 26.29 -25.67
CA LEU A 64 -3.85 26.53 -24.30
C LEU A 64 -4.72 25.79 -23.27
N SER A 65 -6.04 25.72 -23.50
CA SER A 65 -6.96 24.97 -22.65
C SER A 65 -6.68 23.47 -22.66
N GLU A 66 -6.44 22.87 -23.82
CA GLU A 66 -6.11 21.45 -23.96
C GLU A 66 -4.82 21.12 -23.21
N ALA A 67 -3.78 21.94 -23.41
CA ALA A 67 -2.49 21.72 -22.78
C ALA A 67 -2.58 21.84 -21.25
N VAL A 68 -3.31 22.83 -20.73
CA VAL A 68 -3.58 22.98 -19.29
C VAL A 68 -4.34 21.77 -18.75
N THR A 69 -5.40 21.32 -19.44
CA THR A 69 -6.19 20.16 -19.00
C THR A 69 -5.38 18.87 -19.00
N LEU A 70 -4.57 18.63 -20.03
CA LEU A 70 -3.69 17.46 -20.13
C LEU A 70 -2.69 17.42 -18.98
N VAL A 71 -1.98 18.53 -18.75
CA VAL A 71 -1.00 18.62 -17.65
C VAL A 71 -1.70 18.44 -16.29
N ALA A 72 -2.84 19.09 -16.07
CA ALA A 72 -3.58 18.98 -14.82
C ALA A 72 -4.08 17.55 -14.55
N VAL A 73 -4.67 16.90 -15.56
CA VAL A 73 -5.17 15.51 -15.43
C VAL A 73 -4.01 14.54 -15.20
N SER A 74 -2.92 14.68 -15.93
CA SER A 74 -1.72 13.85 -15.74
C SER A 74 -1.12 14.05 -14.35
N ALA A 75 -1.00 15.28 -13.86
CA ALA A 75 -0.51 15.57 -12.52
C ALA A 75 -1.43 14.94 -11.44
N CYS A 76 -2.74 15.06 -11.60
CA CYS A 76 -3.72 14.41 -10.72
C CYS A 76 -3.60 12.89 -10.74
N ALA A 77 -3.40 12.28 -11.91
CA ALA A 77 -3.20 10.83 -12.05
C ALA A 77 -1.93 10.35 -11.34
N ILE A 78 -0.83 11.10 -11.46
CA ILE A 78 0.43 10.83 -10.74
C ILE A 78 0.18 10.94 -9.23
N ALA A 79 -0.44 12.02 -8.77
CA ALA A 79 -0.75 12.21 -7.36
C ALA A 79 -1.62 11.06 -6.81
N ALA A 80 -2.67 10.66 -7.53
CA ALA A 80 -3.51 9.53 -7.16
C ALA A 80 -2.72 8.21 -7.10
N SER A 81 -1.82 7.97 -8.06
CA SER A 81 -0.97 6.77 -8.09
C SER A 81 -0.04 6.66 -6.88
N LEU A 82 0.35 7.79 -6.28
CA LEU A 82 1.20 7.85 -5.08
C LEU A 82 0.42 7.58 -3.78
N VAL A 83 -0.88 7.83 -3.77
CA VAL A 83 -1.76 7.65 -2.60
C VAL A 83 -2.18 6.19 -2.42
N PHE A 84 -2.38 5.44 -3.51
CA PHE A 84 -2.84 4.06 -3.47
C PHE A 84 -1.70 3.05 -3.58
N GLY A 85 -1.68 2.06 -2.70
CA GLY A 85 -0.69 0.99 -2.69
C GLY A 85 -1.28 -0.36 -2.32
N VAL A 86 -0.40 -1.36 -2.30
CA VAL A 86 -0.75 -2.74 -2.00
C VAL A 86 0.11 -3.21 -0.84
N LEU A 87 -0.52 -3.81 0.16
CA LEU A 87 0.13 -4.53 1.24
C LEU A 87 0.18 -6.00 0.83
N ARG A 88 1.39 -6.56 0.78
CA ARG A 88 1.63 -7.99 0.57
C ARG A 88 2.09 -8.60 1.89
N VAL A 89 1.30 -9.52 2.42
CA VAL A 89 1.64 -10.31 3.61
C VAL A 89 2.21 -11.65 3.14
N HIS A 90 3.43 -11.99 3.56
CA HIS A 90 4.01 -13.31 3.32
C HIS A 90 3.87 -14.16 4.59
N SER A 91 3.35 -15.39 4.43
CA SER A 91 3.13 -16.33 5.52
C SER A 91 3.73 -17.70 5.19
N LEU A 92 4.52 -18.26 6.11
CA LEU A 92 5.29 -19.49 5.94
C LEU A 92 4.42 -20.76 6.02
N ALA A 93 3.19 -20.66 6.52
CA ALA A 93 2.37 -21.83 6.86
C ALA A 93 1.47 -22.34 5.73
N LEU A 94 1.35 -21.61 4.61
CA LEU A 94 0.58 -22.03 3.44
C LEU A 94 1.44 -21.88 2.18
N ARG A 95 2.05 -22.99 1.77
CA ARG A 95 2.33 -23.40 0.37
C ARG A 95 2.35 -22.23 -0.63
N ASP A 96 3.52 -21.60 -0.77
CA ASP A 96 4.06 -20.70 -1.81
C ASP A 96 3.21 -19.67 -2.59
N ASP A 97 1.88 -19.73 -2.65
CA ASP A 97 1.10 -18.96 -3.65
C ASP A 97 0.02 -18.01 -3.07
N GLU A 98 -0.30 -18.04 -1.78
CA GLU A 98 -1.32 -17.13 -1.21
C GLU A 98 -0.71 -15.83 -0.65
N VAL A 99 -0.15 -14.99 -1.53
CA VAL A 99 0.19 -13.61 -1.17
C VAL A 99 -1.10 -12.82 -0.96
N ALA A 100 -1.46 -12.59 0.31
CA ALA A 100 -2.63 -11.79 0.66
C ALA A 100 -2.42 -10.33 0.23
N MET A 101 -2.97 -9.97 -0.93
CA MET A 101 -2.92 -8.60 -1.45
C MET A 101 -4.10 -7.80 -0.91
N SER A 102 -3.80 -6.86 -0.02
CA SER A 102 -4.77 -5.88 0.46
C SER A 102 -4.48 -4.50 -0.14
N PHE A 103 -5.47 -3.94 -0.82
CA PHE A 103 -5.39 -2.61 -1.43
C PHE A 103 -5.82 -1.55 -0.42
N GLY A 104 -5.10 -0.43 -0.40
CA GLY A 104 -5.47 0.67 0.48
C GLY A 104 -4.57 1.90 0.35
N PRO A 105 -4.91 2.99 1.06
CA PRO A 105 -4.08 4.17 1.10
C PRO A 105 -2.73 3.85 1.73
N VAL A 106 -1.63 4.24 1.08
CA VAL A 106 -0.25 3.89 1.47
C VAL A 106 0.07 4.30 2.91
N ALA A 107 -0.46 5.44 3.37
CA ALA A 107 -0.30 5.90 4.74
C ALA A 107 -0.82 4.89 5.77
N ARG A 108 -2.01 4.31 5.50
CA ARG A 108 -2.62 3.26 6.31
C ARG A 108 -1.82 1.96 6.25
N LEU A 109 -1.31 1.60 5.07
CA LEU A 109 -0.49 0.40 4.91
C LEU A 109 0.84 0.51 5.67
N ARG A 110 1.46 1.69 5.69
CA ARG A 110 2.66 1.98 6.48
C ARG A 110 2.39 1.92 7.97
N SER A 111 1.27 2.47 8.45
CA SER A 111 0.90 2.37 9.87
C SER A 111 0.66 0.93 10.31
N VAL A 112 0.01 0.13 9.46
CA VAL A 112 -0.19 -1.31 9.71
C VAL A 112 1.16 -2.04 9.77
N ARG A 113 2.08 -1.80 8.82
CA ARG A 113 3.43 -2.39 8.85
C ARG A 113 4.16 -2.05 10.15
N ALA A 114 4.18 -0.78 10.55
CA ALA A 114 4.84 -0.34 11.78
C ALA A 114 4.19 -0.91 13.05
N ALA A 115 2.89 -1.23 13.03
CA ALA A 115 2.19 -1.89 14.12
C ALA A 115 2.53 -3.38 14.19
N VAL A 116 2.63 -4.06 13.05
CA VAL A 116 3.05 -5.47 12.97
C VAL A 116 4.49 -5.64 13.47
N GLU A 117 5.40 -4.74 13.05
CA GLU A 117 6.78 -4.73 13.52
C GLU A 117 6.88 -4.57 15.05
N ARG A 118 6.10 -3.64 15.63
CA ARG A 118 6.00 -3.47 17.09
C ARG A 118 5.45 -4.70 17.81
N ALA A 119 4.45 -5.36 17.23
CA ALA A 119 3.88 -6.57 17.81
C ALA A 119 4.89 -7.75 17.79
N MET A 120 5.71 -7.87 16.73
CA MET A 120 6.76 -8.89 16.66
C MET A 120 7.88 -8.64 17.67
N ILE A 121 8.32 -7.39 17.85
CA ILE A 121 9.34 -7.03 18.84
C ILE A 121 8.84 -7.31 20.26
N TRP A 122 7.60 -6.94 20.57
CA TRP A 122 7.01 -7.17 21.89
C TRP A 122 6.99 -8.67 22.25
N ARG A 123 6.68 -9.53 21.28
CA ARG A 123 6.70 -10.98 21.48
C ARG A 123 8.10 -11.51 21.72
N GLN A 124 9.08 -11.11 20.90
CA GLN A 124 10.47 -11.58 21.06
C GLN A 124 11.11 -11.12 22.38
N GLY A 125 10.66 -9.99 22.94
CA GLY A 125 11.09 -9.51 24.25
C GLY A 125 10.34 -10.12 25.45
N GLY A 126 9.25 -10.87 25.23
CA GLY A 126 8.49 -11.55 26.28
C GLY A 126 8.93 -13.01 26.54
N ASP A 127 9.73 -13.58 25.64
CA ASP A 127 10.25 -14.96 25.70
C ASP A 127 11.69 -15.03 26.28
N ALA A 128 12.17 -13.97 26.95
CA ALA A 128 13.48 -13.89 27.63
C ALA A 128 13.31 -13.70 29.15
#